data_AF-A0A2E9VEF8-F1
#
_entry.id   AF-A0A2E9VEF8-F1
#
_cell.length_a   1.000
_cell.length_b   1.000
_cell.length_c   1.000
_cell.angle_alpha   90.00
_cell.angle_beta   90.00
_cell.angle_gamma   90.00
#
_symmetry.space_group_name_H-M   'P 1'
#
loop_
_entity.id
_entity.type
_entity.pdbx_description
1 polymer ?
#
loop_
_entity_poly.entity_id
_entity_poly.type
_entity_poly.pdbx_seq_one_letter_code
_entity_poly.pdbx_strand_id
1 'polypeptide(L)'
;MHDEDILLRSTQGIAYIFIAPCIILSASVWFTSDSIGIVVASLFQIYIFILFFLLSGYIRSLRSYYEGNYKDELSSISLIPIFLASTSGLLTILLNPVWGIGFLLIGSYLTRFIKTLYTIFNIFPKKYLDLFNIISIILCICLMLIFTYWVNPYSNPIQAYI
;
A
#
# COMPACT_ATOMS: atom_id res chain seq x y z
N MET A 1 1.63 -23.16 -20.91
CA MET A 1 2.86 -23.10 -20.10
C MET A 1 3.70 -21.85 -20.41
N HIS A 2 4.09 -21.57 -21.66
CA HIS A 2 4.94 -20.41 -21.95
C HIS A 2 4.26 -19.05 -21.70
N ASP A 3 2.99 -18.88 -22.09
CA ASP A 3 2.27 -17.59 -21.95
C ASP A 3 1.95 -17.22 -20.50
N GLU A 4 1.63 -18.21 -19.65
CA GLU A 4 1.37 -18.00 -18.22
C GLU A 4 2.62 -17.54 -17.47
N ASP A 5 3.80 -18.08 -17.83
CA ASP A 5 5.08 -17.68 -17.23
C ASP A 5 5.50 -16.27 -17.70
N ILE A 6 5.20 -15.89 -18.95
CA ILE A 6 5.42 -14.53 -19.45
C ILE A 6 4.54 -13.51 -18.72
N LEU A 7 3.25 -13.82 -18.54
CA LEU A 7 2.31 -12.99 -17.78
C LEU A 7 2.74 -12.83 -16.32
N LEU A 8 3.14 -13.92 -15.67
CA LEU A 8 3.64 -13.88 -14.29
C LEU A 8 4.89 -13.00 -14.17
N ARG A 9 5.86 -13.15 -15.08
CA ARG A 9 7.07 -12.32 -15.07
C ARG A 9 6.76 -10.83 -15.29
N SER A 10 5.82 -10.53 -16.18
CA SER A 10 5.38 -9.16 -16.44
C SER A 10 4.72 -8.55 -15.20
N THR A 11 3.76 -9.25 -14.58
CA THR A 11 3.08 -8.79 -13.36
C THR A 11 4.05 -8.62 -12.19
N GLN A 12 5.01 -9.52 -12.01
CA GLN A 12 6.10 -9.36 -11.04
C GLN A 12 6.91 -8.09 -11.29
N GLY A 13 7.35 -7.87 -12.54
CA GLY A 13 8.12 -6.69 -12.92
C GLY A 13 7.36 -5.40 -12.61
N ILE A 14 6.09 -5.32 -13.01
CA ILE A 14 5.23 -4.17 -12.73
C ILE A 14 5.12 -3.93 -11.22
N ALA A 15 4.85 -4.97 -10.44
CA ALA A 15 4.69 -4.84 -9.00
C ALA A 15 5.98 -4.35 -8.30
N TYR A 16 7.14 -4.88 -8.69
CA TYR A 16 8.43 -4.42 -8.14
C TYR A 16 8.75 -2.98 -8.53
N ILE A 17 8.41 -2.55 -9.75
CA ILE A 17 8.56 -1.15 -10.18
C ILE A 17 7.72 -0.20 -9.31
N PHE A 18 6.50 -0.58 -8.96
CA PHE A 18 5.64 0.23 -8.08
C PHE A 18 6.09 0.23 -6.61
N ILE A 19 6.81 -0.79 -6.15
CA ILE A 19 7.27 -0.87 -4.76
C ILE A 19 8.65 -0.26 -4.56
N ALA A 20 9.51 -0.30 -5.58
CA ALA A 20 10.87 0.21 -5.48
C ALA A 20 10.93 1.67 -4.95
N PRO A 21 10.07 2.61 -5.38
CA PRO A 21 10.07 3.95 -4.83
C PRO A 21 9.70 4.00 -3.34
N CYS A 22 8.82 3.12 -2.84
CA CYS A 22 8.55 3.01 -1.41
C CYS A 22 9.81 2.63 -0.63
N ILE A 23 10.60 1.68 -1.14
CA ILE A 23 11.85 1.25 -0.50
C ILE A 23 12.86 2.41 -0.49
N ILE A 24 13.05 3.07 -1.63
CA ILE A 24 14.00 4.20 -1.77
C ILE A 24 13.59 5.35 -0.85
N LEU A 25 12.30 5.71 -0.83
CA LEU A 25 11.78 6.78 0.04
C LEU A 25 11.91 6.41 1.51
N SER A 26 11.64 5.16 1.88
CA SER A 26 11.81 4.70 3.26
C SER A 26 13.26 4.83 3.74
N ALA A 27 14.24 4.49 2.90
CA ALA A 27 15.64 4.69 3.23
C ALA A 27 15.99 6.19 3.29
N SER A 28 15.54 6.96 2.30
CA SER A 28 15.84 8.39 2.19
C SER A 28 15.40 9.17 3.43
N VAL A 29 14.19 8.91 3.94
CA VAL A 29 13.64 9.57 5.13
C VAL A 29 14.55 9.43 6.35
N TRP A 30 15.22 8.28 6.53
CA TRP A 30 16.07 8.01 7.69
C TRP A 30 17.49 8.54 7.57
N PHE A 31 17.99 8.74 6.35
CA PHE A 31 19.38 9.17 6.10
C PHE A 31 19.50 10.65 5.69
N THR A 32 18.38 11.38 5.58
CA THR A 32 18.39 12.83 5.32
C THR A 32 18.34 13.66 6.60
N SER A 33 18.89 14.88 6.55
CA SER A 33 18.78 15.86 7.64
C SER A 33 17.34 16.23 7.96
N ASP A 34 17.04 16.57 9.22
CA ASP A 34 15.67 16.75 9.73
C ASP A 34 14.77 17.67 8.89
N SER A 35 15.29 18.81 8.41
CA SER A 35 14.51 19.76 7.60
C SER A 35 14.08 19.19 6.24
N ILE A 36 14.94 18.39 5.60
CA ILE A 36 14.68 17.73 4.32
C ILE A 36 13.87 16.45 4.55
N GLY A 37 14.13 15.74 5.65
CA GLY A 37 13.46 14.50 6.02
C GLY A 37 11.94 14.68 6.16
N ILE A 38 11.49 15.82 6.71
CA ILE A 38 10.05 16.13 6.79
C ILE A 38 9.42 16.20 5.39
N VAL A 39 10.09 16.87 4.44
CA VAL A 39 9.60 16.98 3.05
C VAL A 39 9.58 15.61 2.38
N VAL A 40 10.64 14.82 2.55
CA VAL A 40 10.72 13.46 1.99
C VAL A 40 9.66 12.55 2.60
N ALA A 41 9.38 12.65 3.90
CA ALA A 41 8.34 11.88 4.58
C ALA A 41 6.94 12.25 4.07
N SER A 42 6.66 13.53 3.86
CA SER A 42 5.39 13.97 3.25
C SER A 42 5.24 13.49 1.80
N LEU A 43 6.30 13.56 1.00
CA LEU A 43 6.32 12.99 -0.36
C LEU A 43 6.10 11.47 -0.34
N PHE A 44 6.71 10.78 0.63
CA PHE A 44 6.54 9.35 0.80
C PHE A 44 5.09 9.00 1.16
N GLN A 45 4.46 9.75 2.05
CA GLN A 45 3.06 9.56 2.39
C GLN A 45 2.12 9.79 1.20
N ILE A 46 2.36 10.84 0.41
CA ILE A 46 1.61 11.08 -0.84
C ILE A 46 1.78 9.91 -1.81
N TYR A 47 3.00 9.40 -1.95
CA TYR A 47 3.27 8.25 -2.83
C TYR A 47 2.50 7.00 -2.37
N ILE A 48 2.45 6.72 -1.07
CA ILE A 48 1.67 5.61 -0.51
C ILE A 48 0.18 5.78 -0.86
N PHE A 49 -0.39 6.97 -0.74
CA PHE A 49 -1.80 7.20 -1.12
C PHE A 49 -2.04 6.90 -2.60
N ILE A 50 -1.16 7.38 -3.48
CA ILE A 50 -1.23 7.10 -4.93
C ILE A 50 -1.16 5.60 -5.17
N LEU A 51 -0.27 4.87 -4.48
CA LEU A 51 -0.13 3.43 -4.61
C LEU A 51 -1.41 2.69 -4.22
N PHE A 52 -2.12 3.10 -3.16
CA PHE A 52 -3.40 2.51 -2.79
C PHE A 52 -4.51 2.80 -3.81
N PHE A 53 -4.54 4.00 -4.41
CA PHE A 53 -5.47 4.29 -5.52
C PHE A 53 -5.16 3.46 -6.77
N LEU A 54 -3.88 3.30 -7.12
CA LEU A 54 -3.45 2.43 -8.22
C LEU A 54 -3.84 0.97 -7.96
N LEU A 55 -3.67 0.50 -6.72
CA LEU A 55 -4.08 -0.85 -6.33
C LEU A 55 -5.58 -1.07 -6.53
N SER A 56 -6.41 -0.09 -6.16
CA SER A 56 -7.85 -0.15 -6.43
C SER A 56 -8.15 -0.22 -7.94
N GLY A 57 -7.51 0.66 -8.73
CA GLY A 57 -7.65 0.67 -10.17
C GLY A 57 -7.27 -0.67 -10.80
N TYR A 58 -6.18 -1.29 -10.33
CA TYR A 58 -5.73 -2.59 -10.76
C TYR A 58 -6.75 -3.70 -10.42
N ILE A 59 -7.22 -3.77 -9.18
CA ILE A 59 -8.24 -4.75 -8.76
C ILE A 59 -9.52 -4.57 -9.60
N ARG A 60 -9.93 -3.33 -9.86
CA ARG A 60 -11.10 -3.04 -10.69
C ARG A 60 -10.89 -3.43 -12.16
N SER A 61 -9.68 -3.30 -12.69
CA SER A 61 -9.36 -3.74 -14.05
C SER A 61 -9.46 -5.26 -14.22
N LEU A 62 -9.13 -6.05 -13.18
CA LEU A 62 -9.28 -7.50 -13.19
C LEU A 62 -10.74 -7.95 -13.33
N ARG A 63 -11.70 -7.07 -13.05
CA ARG A 63 -13.14 -7.34 -13.21
C ARG A 63 -13.52 -7.74 -14.64
N SER A 64 -12.86 -7.20 -15.67
CA SER A 64 -13.20 -7.54 -17.06
C SER A 64 -12.73 -8.95 -17.44
N TYR A 65 -11.84 -9.55 -16.66
CA TYR A 65 -11.26 -10.86 -16.93
C TYR A 65 -12.05 -12.01 -16.29
N TYR A 66 -12.68 -11.76 -15.14
CA TYR A 66 -13.47 -12.75 -14.42
C TYR A 66 -14.98 -12.50 -14.63
N GLU A 67 -15.57 -13.18 -15.62
CA GLU A 67 -17.03 -13.16 -15.86
C GLU A 67 -17.77 -14.06 -14.86
N GLY A 68 -18.91 -13.60 -14.34
CA GLY A 68 -19.79 -14.37 -13.44
C GLY A 68 -19.84 -13.86 -11.99
N ASN A 69 -19.93 -14.80 -11.03
CA ASN A 69 -20.25 -14.55 -9.61
C ASN A 69 -19.23 -13.68 -8.84
N TYR A 70 -17.99 -13.58 -9.31
CA TYR A 70 -16.92 -12.84 -8.62
C TYR A 70 -16.85 -11.35 -8.99
N LYS A 71 -17.61 -10.92 -10.01
CA LYS A 71 -17.58 -9.54 -10.53
C LYS A 71 -17.95 -8.49 -9.48
N ASP A 72 -18.97 -8.78 -8.68
CA ASP A 72 -19.47 -7.87 -7.63
C ASP A 72 -18.57 -7.91 -6.39
N GLU A 73 -17.98 -9.07 -6.07
CA GLU A 73 -17.00 -9.21 -4.99
C GLU A 73 -15.71 -8.44 -5.30
N LEU A 74 -15.16 -8.55 -6.51
CA LEU A 74 -13.99 -7.77 -6.94
C LEU A 74 -14.27 -6.26 -6.92
N SER A 75 -15.49 -5.84 -7.31
CA SER A 75 -15.90 -4.44 -7.22
C SER A 75 -15.88 -3.96 -5.77
N SER A 76 -16.42 -4.75 -4.85
CA SER A 76 -16.45 -4.42 -3.42
C SER A 76 -15.05 -4.36 -2.81
N ILE A 77 -14.16 -5.29 -3.19
CA ILE A 77 -12.77 -5.30 -2.74
C ILE A 77 -11.99 -4.10 -3.27
N SER A 78 -12.24 -3.68 -4.51
CA SER A 78 -11.58 -2.49 -5.07
C SER A 78 -11.89 -1.20 -4.29
N LEU A 79 -12.98 -1.15 -3.54
CA LEU A 79 -13.32 0.01 -2.71
C LEU A 79 -12.47 0.07 -1.43
N ILE A 80 -11.91 -1.05 -0.98
CA ILE A 80 -11.14 -1.09 0.27
C ILE A 80 -9.89 -0.19 0.20
N PRO A 81 -9.02 -0.28 -0.82
CA PRO A 81 -7.87 0.61 -0.91
C PRO A 81 -8.27 2.09 -1.07
N ILE A 82 -9.35 2.40 -1.79
CA ILE A 82 -9.88 3.77 -1.92
C ILE A 82 -10.30 4.31 -0.56
N PHE A 83 -11.06 3.53 0.19
CA PHE A 83 -11.53 3.91 1.51
C PHE A 83 -10.36 4.16 2.44
N LEU A 84 -9.38 3.25 2.47
CA LEU A 84 -8.17 3.37 3.29
C LEU A 84 -7.35 4.62 2.94
N ALA A 85 -7.10 4.87 1.65
CA ALA A 85 -6.34 6.05 1.20
C ALA A 85 -7.08 7.36 1.51
N SER A 86 -8.38 7.43 1.22
CA SER A 86 -9.18 8.64 1.41
C SER A 86 -9.29 9.02 2.89
N THR A 87 -9.62 8.05 3.74
CA THR A 87 -9.74 8.29 5.19
C THR A 87 -8.39 8.61 5.82
N SER A 88 -7.31 7.93 5.42
CA SER A 88 -5.95 8.26 5.86
C SER A 88 -5.51 9.66 5.44
N GLY A 89 -5.79 10.06 4.19
CA GLY A 89 -5.51 11.41 3.71
C GLY A 89 -6.27 12.47 4.50
N LEU A 90 -7.56 12.23 4.80
CA LEU A 90 -8.35 13.12 5.65
C LEU A 90 -7.78 13.22 7.07
N LEU A 91 -7.41 12.10 7.70
CA LEU A 91 -6.79 12.10 9.03
C LEU A 91 -5.44 12.83 9.04
N THR A 92 -4.68 12.72 7.96
CA THR A 92 -3.40 13.43 7.78
C THR A 92 -3.58 14.94 7.77
N ILE A 93 -4.61 15.42 7.04
CA ILE A 93 -4.90 16.84 6.89
C ILE A 93 -5.54 17.42 8.16
N LEU A 94 -6.44 16.68 8.80
CA LEU A 94 -7.24 17.19 9.93
C LEU A 94 -6.53 17.08 11.28
N LEU A 95 -5.67 16.07 11.47
CA LEU A 95 -5.02 15.81 12.75
C LEU A 95 -3.50 15.94 12.63
N ASN A 96 -2.84 14.93 12.05
CA ASN A 96 -1.40 14.93 11.77
C ASN A 96 -1.03 13.71 10.89
N PRO A 97 0.18 13.68 10.32
CA PRO A 97 0.69 12.54 9.54
C PRO A 97 0.66 11.18 10.25
N VAL A 98 0.84 11.15 11.58
CA VAL A 98 0.86 9.91 12.37
C VAL A 98 -0.49 9.21 12.32
N TRP A 99 -1.59 9.94 12.49
CA TRP A 99 -2.94 9.36 12.45
C TRP A 99 -3.27 8.78 11.09
N GLY A 100 -2.89 9.48 10.01
CA GLY A 100 -3.05 8.97 8.66
C GLY A 100 -2.33 7.64 8.44
N ILE A 101 -1.03 7.60 8.76
CA ILE A 101 -0.21 6.40 8.52
C ILE A 101 -0.59 5.27 9.47
N GLY A 102 -0.85 5.57 10.74
CA GLY A 102 -1.33 4.60 11.72
C GLY A 102 -2.63 3.94 11.26
N PHE A 103 -3.55 4.73 10.69
CA PHE A 103 -4.78 4.20 10.10
C PHE A 103 -4.52 3.28 8.89
N LEU A 104 -3.59 3.63 8.00
CA LEU A 104 -3.21 2.75 6.88
C LEU A 104 -2.59 1.44 7.35
N LEU A 105 -1.78 1.49 8.41
CA LEU A 105 -1.08 0.34 8.95
C LEU A 105 -2.07 -0.65 9.60
N ILE A 106 -2.96 -0.15 10.45
CA ILE A 106 -4.03 -0.95 11.06
C ILE A 106 -5.01 -1.45 10.00
N GLY A 107 -5.44 -0.55 9.10
CA GLY A 107 -6.38 -0.87 8.03
C GLY A 107 -5.87 -1.97 7.12
N SER A 108 -4.63 -1.85 6.62
CA SER A 108 -4.00 -2.87 5.78
C SER A 108 -3.82 -4.20 6.51
N TYR A 109 -3.50 -4.21 7.81
CA TYR A 109 -3.46 -5.43 8.61
C TYR A 109 -4.85 -6.10 8.71
N LEU A 110 -5.89 -5.32 9.02
CA LEU A 110 -7.26 -5.83 9.15
C LEU A 110 -7.81 -6.41 7.85
N THR A 111 -7.41 -5.87 6.69
CA THR A 111 -7.86 -6.42 5.40
C THR A 111 -7.53 -7.90 5.23
N ARG A 112 -6.45 -8.41 5.83
CA ARG A 112 -6.06 -9.82 5.73
C ARG A 112 -7.06 -10.79 6.36
N PHE A 113 -7.88 -10.32 7.31
CA PHE A 113 -8.88 -11.15 7.99
C PHE A 113 -10.24 -11.18 7.28
N ILE A 114 -10.39 -10.44 6.18
CA ILE A 114 -11.64 -10.42 5.42
C ILE A 114 -11.81 -11.74 4.68
N LYS A 115 -12.79 -12.55 5.10
CA LYS A 115 -13.10 -13.87 4.54
C LYS A 115 -13.30 -13.87 3.01
N THR A 116 -13.85 -12.79 2.46
CA THR A 116 -14.06 -12.63 1.01
C THR A 116 -12.74 -12.58 0.23
N LEU A 117 -11.71 -11.93 0.78
CA LEU A 117 -10.38 -11.93 0.17
C LEU A 117 -9.78 -13.33 0.15
N TYR A 118 -9.97 -14.11 1.22
CA TYR A 118 -9.50 -15.49 1.29
C TYR A 118 -10.13 -16.38 0.19
N THR A 119 -11.43 -16.25 -0.05
CA THR A 119 -12.13 -17.01 -1.09
C THR A 119 -11.60 -16.70 -2.49
N ILE A 120 -11.38 -15.42 -2.80
CA ILE A 120 -10.84 -15.00 -4.09
C ILE A 120 -9.37 -15.40 -4.24
N PHE A 121 -8.58 -15.28 -3.18
CA PHE A 121 -7.18 -15.72 -3.19
C PHE A 121 -7.03 -17.22 -3.46
N ASN A 122 -7.95 -18.06 -3.01
CA ASN A 122 -7.93 -19.49 -3.31
C ASN A 122 -8.13 -19.83 -4.81
N ILE A 123 -8.63 -18.89 -5.61
CA ILE A 123 -8.79 -19.06 -7.07
C ILE A 123 -7.47 -18.78 -7.80
N PHE A 124 -6.60 -17.94 -7.22
CA PHE A 124 -5.35 -17.56 -7.86
C PHE A 124 -4.29 -18.67 -7.75
N PRO A 125 -3.46 -18.87 -8.78
CA PRO A 125 -2.33 -19.79 -8.70
C PRO A 125 -1.37 -19.38 -7.58
N LYS A 126 -0.79 -20.36 -6.90
CA LYS A 126 0.10 -20.17 -5.74
C LYS A 126 1.21 -19.13 -5.96
N LYS A 127 1.81 -19.10 -7.17
CA LYS A 127 2.87 -18.14 -7.52
C LYS A 127 2.42 -16.66 -7.39
N TYR A 128 1.16 -16.36 -7.69
CA TYR A 128 0.61 -15.01 -7.53
C TYR A 128 0.33 -14.66 -6.08
N LEU A 129 -0.10 -15.64 -5.27
CA LEU A 129 -0.28 -15.46 -3.83
C LEU A 129 1.05 -15.20 -3.11
N ASP A 130 2.09 -15.94 -3.48
CA ASP A 130 3.44 -15.74 -2.92
C ASP A 130 3.94 -14.32 -3.24
N LEU A 131 3.75 -13.85 -4.48
CA LEU A 131 4.08 -12.48 -4.88
C LEU A 131 3.29 -11.44 -4.05
N PHE A 132 1.98 -11.60 -3.92
CA PHE A 132 1.14 -10.69 -3.14
C PHE A 132 1.58 -10.62 -1.67
N ASN A 133 1.94 -11.75 -1.07
CA ASN A 133 2.45 -11.83 0.29
C ASN A 133 3.77 -11.08 0.45
N ILE A 134 4.73 -11.29 -0.47
CA ILE A 134 6.02 -10.59 -0.46
C ILE A 134 5.81 -9.07 -0.54
N ILE A 135 5.00 -8.61 -1.50
CA ILE A 135 4.66 -7.19 -1.68
C ILE A 135 4.02 -6.62 -0.42
N SER A 136 3.06 -7.35 0.15
CA SER A 136 2.34 -6.90 1.34
C SER A 136 3.24 -6.79 2.57
N ILE A 137 4.25 -7.68 2.69
CA ILE A 137 5.27 -7.59 3.74
C ILE A 137 6.13 -6.35 3.54
N ILE A 138 6.63 -6.11 2.31
CA ILE A 138 7.46 -4.94 2.00
C ILE A 138 6.69 -3.64 2.28
N LEU A 139 5.43 -3.55 1.84
CA LEU A 139 4.58 -2.38 2.09
C LEU A 139 4.36 -2.15 3.59
N CYS A 140 4.16 -3.22 4.37
CA CYS A 140 4.01 -3.12 5.82
C CYS A 140 5.29 -2.61 6.49
N ILE A 141 6.46 -3.10 6.08
CA ILE A 141 7.75 -2.61 6.57
C ILE A 141 7.91 -1.11 6.23
N CYS A 142 7.59 -0.73 4.99
CA CYS A 142 7.62 0.66 4.53
C CYS A 142 6.72 1.56 5.38
N LEU A 143 5.48 1.12 5.67
CA LEU A 143 4.54 1.82 6.53
C LEU A 143 5.04 1.94 7.97
N MET A 144 5.65 0.89 8.53
CA MET A 144 6.26 0.95 9.86
C MET A 144 7.41 1.95 9.90
N LEU A 145 8.30 1.96 8.90
CA LEU A 145 9.45 2.87 8.87
C LEU A 145 9.04 4.34 8.84
N ILE A 146 8.05 4.71 8.03
CA ILE A 146 7.55 6.10 8.01
C ILE A 146 6.78 6.43 9.29
N PHE A 147 6.01 5.48 9.84
CA PHE A 147 5.33 5.68 11.12
C PHE A 147 6.34 5.97 12.25
N THR A 148 7.39 5.15 12.36
CA THR A 148 8.46 5.34 13.34
C THR A 148 9.21 6.64 13.13
N TYR A 149 9.44 7.06 11.87
CA TYR A 149 10.02 8.37 11.60
C TYR A 149 9.17 9.50 12.20
N TRP A 150 7.85 9.50 11.96
CA TRP A 150 7.00 10.54 12.51
C TRP A 150 7.00 10.55 14.04
N VAL A 151 6.90 9.39 14.67
CA VAL A 151 6.84 9.27 16.14
C VAL A 151 8.24 9.41 16.79
N ASN A 152 9.29 9.62 16.01
CA ASN A 152 10.66 9.69 16.53
C ASN A 152 10.84 10.88 17.49
N PRO A 153 11.13 10.64 18.79
CA PRO A 153 11.29 11.72 19.76
C PRO A 153 12.58 12.53 19.55
N TYR A 154 13.58 11.98 18.85
CA TYR A 154 14.88 12.64 18.68
C TYR A 154 14.85 13.75 17.61
N SER A 155 14.24 13.48 16.47
CA SER A 155 14.08 14.46 15.38
C SER A 155 12.76 15.25 15.47
N ASN A 156 11.80 14.75 16.25
CA ASN A 156 10.49 15.35 16.53
C ASN A 156 9.80 16.01 15.30
N PRO A 157 9.67 15.29 14.16
CA PRO A 157 9.16 15.88 12.92
C PRO A 157 7.68 16.28 12.99
N ILE A 158 6.92 15.71 13.94
CA ILE A 158 5.51 16.05 14.19
C ILE A 158 5.35 17.52 14.60
N GLN A 159 6.35 18.13 15.25
CA GLN A 159 6.24 19.51 15.73
C GLN A 159 6.03 20.52 14.60
N ALA A 160 6.38 20.18 13.35
CA ALA A 160 6.07 21.00 12.19
C ALA A 160 4.56 21.05 11.83
N TYR A 161 3.74 20.20 12.47
CA TYR A 161 2.32 20.01 12.18
C TYR A 161 1.41 20.19 13.43
N ILE A 162 1.96 20.66 14.56
CA ILE A 162 1.22 21.06 15.78
C ILE A 162 1.20 22.59 15.84
#